data_AF-A0A538IMT9-F1
#
_entry.id   AF-A0A538IMT9-F1
#
_cell.length_a   1.000
_cell.length_b   1.000
_cell.length_c   1.000
_cell.angle_alpha   90.00
_cell.angle_beta   90.00
_cell.angle_gamma   90.00
#
_symmetry.space_group_name_H-M   'P 1'
#
loop_
_entity.id
_entity.type
_entity.pdbx_description
1 polymer ?
#
loop_
_entity_poly.entity_id
_entity_poly.type
_entity_poly.pdbx_seq_one_letter_code
_entity_poly.pdbx_strand_id
1 'polypeptide(L)'
;MSRDLTPLFEPETLAIVGVSADPGKWGYWFARDAALGAHRRRVYLVGRNGGEVHGLPVHRSLAELPEAPQLVVLSVPADRLEEAVADSLAAGARALVAIAAGFAELGEEGAARERALVERVRAAGAVLVGPNCLGVVDGAAELQLASNPLPAGPVGFVSQSGNVLLETGLLLEDFGLGFSRAVSIGNQADVDATELVGALGEHEGTRVIGVYCEDFRDGRAFVEAARTAGKPVVLLTVGRTAAGSRAARSHTGALTSGREAVEAACRAGGIHLVDTPRELVDAAQALLAPHHPRGRRVAVVSDGGGYGAIASDLLGGRGIELPVLAEPTQAGLRELLPPTATTANPVDLAGAGEQDVFSFARSTRALLEAED
;
A
#
# COMPACT_ATOMS: atom_id res chain seq x y z
N MET A 1 -13.11 -6.80 21.36
CA MET A 1 -11.70 -7.25 21.35
C MET A 1 -11.30 -7.35 19.89
N SER A 2 -10.24 -6.67 19.45
CA SER A 2 -9.70 -6.91 18.11
C SER A 2 -9.15 -8.34 18.05
N ARG A 3 -9.19 -8.95 16.86
CA ARG A 3 -8.60 -10.26 16.63
C ARG A 3 -7.08 -10.13 16.56
N ASP A 4 -6.37 -11.20 16.90
CA ASP A 4 -4.92 -11.23 16.78
C ASP A 4 -4.51 -11.44 15.32
N LEU A 5 -3.91 -10.40 14.71
CA LEU A 5 -3.39 -10.45 13.34
C LEU A 5 -1.89 -10.74 13.29
N THR A 6 -1.23 -10.92 14.45
CA THR A 6 0.22 -11.21 14.53
C THR A 6 0.64 -12.39 13.63
N PRO A 7 -0.11 -13.51 13.56
CA PRO A 7 0.28 -14.64 12.70
C PRO A 7 0.34 -14.32 11.20
N LEU A 8 -0.27 -13.23 10.72
CA LEU A 8 -0.16 -12.82 9.31
C LEU A 8 1.19 -12.19 8.96
N PHE A 9 1.85 -11.56 9.93
CA PHE A 9 3.05 -10.74 9.68
C PHE A 9 4.30 -11.28 10.38
N GLU A 10 4.13 -11.92 11.53
CA GLU A 10 5.22 -12.42 12.36
C GLU A 10 5.12 -13.94 12.62
N PRO A 11 4.89 -14.79 11.59
CA PRO A 11 4.86 -16.23 11.79
C PRO A 11 6.27 -16.79 12.00
N GLU A 12 6.41 -17.60 13.05
CA GLU A 12 7.59 -18.44 13.27
C GLU A 12 7.61 -19.68 12.36
N THR A 13 6.43 -20.14 11.94
CA THR A 13 6.23 -21.24 10.98
C THR A 13 5.27 -20.86 9.87
N LEU A 14 5.69 -21.07 8.63
CA LEU A 14 4.97 -20.74 7.41
C LEU A 14 4.85 -21.98 6.51
N ALA A 15 3.66 -22.25 5.98
CA ALA A 15 3.48 -23.24 4.92
C ALA A 15 2.93 -22.62 3.63
N ILE A 16 3.45 -23.07 2.48
CA ILE A 16 2.92 -22.74 1.16
C ILE A 16 2.25 -23.99 0.58
N VAL A 17 0.94 -23.94 0.36
CA VAL A 17 0.15 -25.04 -0.21
C VAL A 17 -0.13 -24.77 -1.68
N GLY A 18 0.01 -25.82 -2.50
CA GLY A 18 -0.13 -25.72 -3.96
C GLY A 18 1.21 -25.53 -4.68
N VAL A 19 2.32 -25.91 -4.03
CA VAL A 19 3.66 -25.82 -4.60
C VAL A 19 3.81 -26.81 -5.76
N SER A 20 4.47 -26.35 -6.81
CA SER A 20 4.82 -27.10 -8.01
C SER A 20 6.21 -26.66 -8.46
N ALA A 21 7.00 -27.55 -9.07
CA ALA A 21 8.27 -27.20 -9.71
C ALA A 21 8.10 -26.46 -11.06
N ASP A 22 6.87 -26.03 -11.38
CA ASP A 22 6.54 -25.35 -12.63
C ASP A 22 6.71 -23.84 -12.45
N PRO A 23 7.67 -23.20 -13.13
CA PRO A 23 7.96 -21.79 -12.94
C PRO A 23 6.83 -20.86 -13.43
N GLY A 24 5.83 -21.38 -14.15
CA GLY A 24 4.64 -20.63 -14.56
C GLY A 24 3.52 -20.59 -13.50
N LYS A 25 3.68 -21.27 -12.35
CA LYS A 25 2.64 -21.35 -11.30
C LYS A 25 2.96 -20.47 -10.11
N TRP A 26 1.91 -19.87 -9.54
CA TRP A 26 1.99 -19.02 -8.35
C TRP A 26 2.64 -19.72 -7.16
N GLY A 27 2.34 -21.00 -6.92
CA GLY A 27 2.96 -21.78 -5.85
C GLY A 27 4.49 -21.89 -5.98
N TYR A 28 5.03 -21.82 -7.20
CA TYR A 28 6.49 -21.76 -7.42
C TYR A 28 7.08 -20.40 -7.03
N TRP A 29 6.36 -19.31 -7.32
CA TRP A 29 6.79 -17.94 -6.95
C TRP A 29 6.72 -17.74 -5.42
N PHE A 30 5.64 -18.15 -4.77
CA PHE A 30 5.55 -18.08 -3.31
C PHE A 30 6.61 -18.94 -2.62
N ALA A 31 6.94 -20.12 -3.17
CA ALA A 31 8.03 -20.94 -2.63
C ALA A 31 9.38 -20.23 -2.75
N ARG A 32 9.64 -19.54 -3.87
CA ARG A 32 10.87 -18.74 -4.07
C ARG A 32 10.98 -17.66 -3.00
N ASP A 33 9.91 -16.90 -2.82
CA ASP A 33 9.93 -15.71 -1.97
C ASP A 33 9.92 -16.09 -0.47
N ALA A 34 9.22 -17.17 -0.12
CA ALA A 34 9.29 -17.74 1.23
C ALA A 34 10.72 -18.24 1.56
N ALA A 35 11.44 -18.81 0.59
CA ALA A 35 12.81 -19.28 0.79
C ALA A 35 13.79 -18.14 1.15
N LEU A 36 13.57 -16.92 0.66
CA LEU A 36 14.38 -15.74 1.02
C LEU A 36 14.31 -15.46 2.54
N GLY A 37 13.12 -15.59 3.13
CA GLY A 37 12.89 -15.40 4.55
C GLY A 37 13.18 -16.61 5.44
N ALA A 38 13.65 -17.75 4.88
CA ALA A 38 13.82 -19.01 5.62
C ALA A 38 14.89 -18.96 6.72
N HIS A 39 15.75 -17.95 6.71
CA HIS A 39 16.73 -17.71 7.78
C HIS A 39 16.10 -17.05 9.02
N ARG A 40 14.86 -16.55 8.92
CA ARG A 40 14.13 -15.87 10.01
C ARG A 40 12.97 -16.70 10.56
N ARG A 41 12.50 -17.69 9.80
CA ARG A 41 11.35 -18.53 10.13
C ARG A 41 11.44 -19.89 9.46
N ARG A 42 10.72 -20.86 10.00
CA ARG A 42 10.63 -22.21 9.42
C ARG A 42 9.63 -22.19 8.26
N VAL A 43 10.07 -22.62 7.09
CA VAL A 43 9.28 -22.61 5.86
C VAL A 43 9.05 -24.03 5.37
N TYR A 44 7.79 -24.37 5.15
CA TYR A 44 7.36 -25.67 4.65
C TYR A 44 6.67 -25.51 3.30
N LEU A 45 7.06 -26.35 2.33
CA LEU A 45 6.43 -26.39 1.02
C LEU A 45 5.52 -27.61 0.96
N VAL A 46 4.29 -27.44 0.46
CA VAL A 46 3.30 -28.51 0.35
C VAL A 46 2.76 -28.62 -1.07
N GLY A 47 2.92 -29.79 -1.68
CA GLY A 47 2.52 -30.07 -3.05
C GLY A 47 2.37 -31.56 -3.32
N ARG A 48 1.41 -31.93 -4.19
CA ARG A 48 1.00 -33.33 -4.42
C ARG A 48 2.14 -34.26 -4.84
N ASN A 49 3.11 -33.75 -5.58
CA ASN A 49 4.17 -34.56 -6.18
C ASN A 49 5.37 -34.75 -5.23
N GLY A 50 5.43 -34.01 -4.12
CA GLY A 50 6.64 -33.90 -3.30
C GLY A 50 7.86 -33.38 -4.08
N GLY A 51 9.06 -33.72 -3.62
CA GLY A 51 10.32 -33.35 -4.27
C GLY A 51 11.01 -32.19 -3.55
N GLU A 52 11.70 -31.34 -4.32
CA GLU A 52 12.42 -30.17 -3.83
C GLU A 52 12.17 -28.98 -4.75
N VAL A 53 11.96 -27.80 -4.16
CA VAL A 53 11.77 -26.53 -4.88
C VAL A 53 12.55 -25.45 -4.13
N HIS A 54 13.38 -24.67 -4.84
CA HIS A 54 14.25 -23.62 -4.26
C HIS A 54 15.11 -24.11 -3.08
N GLY A 55 15.58 -25.36 -3.13
CA GLY A 55 16.40 -25.96 -2.07
C GLY A 55 15.63 -26.39 -0.82
N LEU A 56 14.29 -26.33 -0.85
CA LEU A 56 13.42 -26.75 0.25
C LEU A 56 12.64 -28.02 -0.11
N PRO A 57 12.52 -28.99 0.82
CA PRO A 57 11.73 -30.19 0.60
C PRO A 57 10.24 -29.85 0.49
N VAL A 58 9.56 -30.53 -0.42
CA VAL A 58 8.11 -30.44 -0.62
C VAL A 58 7.43 -31.64 0.02
N HIS A 59 6.63 -31.39 1.05
CA HIS A 59 5.78 -32.37 1.73
C HIS A 59 4.51 -32.63 0.92
N ARG A 60 3.90 -33.81 1.05
CA ARG A 60 2.69 -34.14 0.29
C ARG A 60 1.41 -33.60 0.92
N SER A 61 1.42 -33.39 2.23
CA SER A 61 0.29 -32.84 2.98
C SER A 61 0.75 -32.05 4.19
N LEU A 62 -0.15 -31.22 4.73
CA LEU A 62 0.08 -30.46 5.95
C LEU A 62 0.24 -31.36 7.20
N ALA A 63 -0.37 -32.56 7.18
CA ALA A 63 -0.26 -33.54 8.25
C ALA A 63 1.14 -34.18 8.36
N GLU A 64 1.95 -34.09 7.29
CA GLU A 64 3.34 -34.58 7.27
C GLU A 64 4.35 -33.55 7.79
N LEU A 65 3.90 -32.34 8.14
CA LEU A 65 4.80 -31.29 8.61
C LEU A 65 5.36 -31.64 9.99
N PRO A 66 6.66 -31.39 10.24
CA PRO A 66 7.27 -31.65 11.54
C PRO A 66 6.76 -30.70 12.63
N GLU A 67 6.16 -29.57 12.23
CA GLU A 67 5.61 -28.56 13.12
C GLU A 67 4.37 -27.92 12.50
N ALA A 68 3.40 -27.56 13.34
CA ALA A 68 2.18 -26.87 12.92
C ALA A 68 2.53 -25.48 12.31
N PRO A 69 2.04 -25.15 11.11
CA PRO A 69 2.23 -23.83 10.52
C PRO A 69 1.35 -22.80 11.22
N GLN A 70 1.89 -21.65 11.59
CA GLN A 70 1.10 -20.52 12.11
C GLN A 70 0.39 -19.78 10.98
N LEU A 71 1.08 -19.60 9.85
CA LEU A 71 0.55 -19.01 8.61
C LEU A 71 0.55 -20.04 7.48
N VAL A 72 -0.55 -20.11 6.73
CA VAL A 72 -0.63 -20.93 5.50
C VAL A 72 -1.05 -20.07 4.30
N VAL A 73 -0.25 -20.08 3.25
CA VAL A 73 -0.61 -19.50 1.94
C VAL A 73 -1.22 -20.57 1.05
N LEU A 74 -2.43 -20.33 0.56
CA LEU A 74 -3.22 -21.27 -0.22
C LEU A 74 -3.21 -20.85 -1.70
N SER A 75 -2.28 -21.42 -2.46
CA SER A 75 -2.15 -21.25 -3.92
C SER A 75 -2.70 -22.48 -4.65
N VAL A 76 -3.93 -22.87 -4.33
CA VAL A 76 -4.64 -24.00 -4.96
C VAL A 76 -5.79 -23.52 -5.85
N PRO A 77 -6.27 -24.32 -6.81
CA PRO A 77 -7.49 -24.01 -7.56
C PRO A 77 -8.73 -23.82 -6.67
N ALA A 78 -9.71 -23.06 -7.15
CA ALA A 78 -10.91 -22.64 -6.41
C ALA A 78 -11.77 -23.80 -5.88
N ASP A 79 -11.83 -24.90 -6.62
CA ASP A 79 -12.55 -26.14 -6.28
C ASP A 79 -11.84 -26.94 -5.17
N ARG A 80 -10.59 -26.61 -4.85
CA ARG A 80 -9.79 -27.25 -3.80
C ARG A 80 -9.57 -26.37 -2.58
N LEU A 81 -9.98 -25.10 -2.61
CA LEU A 81 -9.71 -24.16 -1.52
C LEU A 81 -10.38 -24.56 -0.21
N GLU A 82 -11.63 -25.03 -0.25
CA GLU A 82 -12.38 -25.42 0.96
C GLU A 82 -11.73 -26.61 1.70
N GLU A 83 -11.23 -27.59 0.95
CA GLU A 83 -10.47 -28.73 1.49
C GLU A 83 -9.12 -28.26 2.05
N ALA A 84 -8.39 -27.42 1.31
CA ALA A 84 -7.11 -26.90 1.76
C ALA A 84 -7.23 -26.03 3.02
N VAL A 85 -8.31 -25.25 3.17
CA VAL A 85 -8.63 -24.53 4.40
C VAL A 85 -8.90 -25.51 5.55
N ALA A 86 -9.71 -26.54 5.33
CA ALA A 86 -9.99 -27.54 6.36
C ALA A 86 -8.71 -28.23 6.85
N ASP A 87 -7.84 -28.65 5.93
CA ASP A 87 -6.56 -29.28 6.25
C ASP A 87 -5.62 -28.32 6.99
N SER A 88 -5.61 -27.04 6.63
CA SER A 88 -4.81 -26.01 7.29
C SER A 88 -5.24 -25.79 8.73
N LEU A 89 -6.56 -25.69 8.97
CA LEU A 89 -7.11 -25.55 10.31
C LEU A 89 -6.85 -26.80 11.15
N ALA A 90 -7.01 -28.00 10.56
CA ALA A 90 -6.70 -29.26 11.24
C ALA A 90 -5.21 -29.39 11.61
N ALA A 91 -4.32 -28.80 10.80
CA ALA A 91 -2.89 -28.73 11.08
C ALA A 91 -2.51 -27.64 12.10
N GLY A 92 -3.47 -26.83 12.58
CA GLY A 92 -3.26 -25.82 13.62
C GLY A 92 -2.96 -24.40 13.11
N ALA A 93 -3.24 -24.11 11.84
CA ALA A 93 -3.07 -22.77 11.27
C ALA A 93 -3.90 -21.72 12.01
N ARG A 94 -3.28 -20.57 12.29
CA ARG A 94 -3.93 -19.41 12.93
C ARG A 94 -4.24 -18.29 11.94
N ALA A 95 -3.52 -18.23 10.83
CA ALA A 95 -3.79 -17.32 9.74
C ALA A 95 -3.69 -18.02 8.39
N LEU A 96 -4.57 -17.62 7.47
CA LEU A 96 -4.65 -18.13 6.12
C LEU A 96 -4.61 -16.97 5.12
N VAL A 97 -3.90 -17.16 4.02
CA VAL A 97 -3.90 -16.23 2.87
C VAL A 97 -4.37 -17.01 1.65
N ALA A 98 -5.59 -16.73 1.19
CA ALA A 98 -6.20 -17.43 0.07
C ALA A 98 -6.04 -16.65 -1.24
N ILE A 99 -5.29 -17.21 -2.17
CA ILE A 99 -4.94 -16.55 -3.44
C ILE A 99 -6.04 -16.77 -4.49
N ALA A 100 -6.70 -17.93 -4.46
CA ALA A 100 -7.63 -18.35 -5.49
C ALA A 100 -8.80 -17.37 -5.69
N ALA A 101 -9.06 -17.00 -6.94
CA ALA A 101 -10.34 -16.46 -7.37
C ALA A 101 -11.36 -17.61 -7.56
N GLY A 102 -12.61 -17.27 -7.79
CA GLY A 102 -13.74 -18.16 -8.07
C GLY A 102 -14.88 -18.10 -7.04
N PHE A 103 -15.05 -16.97 -6.33
CA PHE A 103 -15.94 -16.84 -5.17
C PHE A 103 -16.97 -15.71 -5.36
N ALA A 104 -17.11 -14.79 -4.40
CA ALA A 104 -18.17 -13.78 -4.40
C ALA A 104 -18.20 -12.91 -5.67
N GLU A 105 -17.06 -12.72 -6.31
CA GLU A 105 -16.94 -11.98 -7.57
C GLU A 105 -17.61 -12.68 -8.77
N LEU A 106 -17.94 -13.98 -8.65
CA LEU A 106 -18.70 -14.73 -9.66
C LEU A 106 -20.21 -14.77 -9.39
N GLY A 107 -20.69 -14.23 -8.26
CA GLY A 107 -22.11 -14.12 -7.92
C GLY A 107 -22.52 -14.87 -6.64
N GLU A 108 -23.83 -15.03 -6.45
CA GLU A 108 -24.44 -15.49 -5.18
C GLU A 108 -23.98 -16.87 -4.71
N GLU A 109 -23.78 -17.82 -5.62
CA GLU A 109 -23.28 -19.16 -5.28
C GLU A 109 -21.85 -19.09 -4.72
N GLY A 110 -20.98 -18.32 -5.38
CA GLY A 110 -19.62 -18.07 -4.92
C GLY A 110 -19.61 -17.32 -3.59
N ALA A 111 -20.50 -16.35 -3.40
CA ALA A 111 -20.66 -15.63 -2.14
C ALA A 111 -21.15 -16.54 -0.99
N ALA A 112 -22.03 -17.51 -1.27
CA ALA A 112 -22.46 -18.50 -0.28
C ALA A 112 -21.32 -19.43 0.15
N ARG A 113 -20.52 -19.90 -0.81
CA ARG A 113 -19.31 -20.70 -0.55
C ARG A 113 -18.28 -19.93 0.27
N GLU A 114 -18.06 -18.67 -0.08
CA GLU A 114 -17.15 -17.77 0.66
C GLU A 114 -17.61 -17.56 2.11
N ARG A 115 -18.91 -17.30 2.34
CA ARG A 115 -19.46 -17.19 3.70
C ARG A 115 -19.22 -18.45 4.54
N ALA A 116 -19.51 -19.62 3.99
CA ALA A 116 -19.29 -20.90 4.67
C ALA A 116 -17.81 -21.15 4.98
N LEU A 117 -16.91 -20.73 4.08
CA LEU A 117 -15.46 -20.78 4.28
C LEU A 117 -15.03 -19.91 5.47
N VAL A 118 -15.48 -18.65 5.50
CA VAL A 118 -15.16 -17.70 6.58
C VAL A 118 -15.71 -18.15 7.92
N GLU A 119 -16.95 -18.65 7.96
CA GLU A 119 -17.55 -19.20 9.18
C GLU A 119 -16.70 -20.32 9.78
N ARG A 120 -16.18 -21.23 8.94
CA ARG A 120 -15.28 -22.30 9.37
C ARG A 120 -13.96 -21.77 9.94
N VAL A 121 -13.34 -20.79 9.27
CA VAL A 121 -12.09 -20.17 9.73
C VAL A 121 -12.28 -19.51 11.09
N ARG A 122 -13.34 -18.71 11.23
CA ARG A 122 -13.67 -18.02 12.49
C ARG A 122 -13.99 -19.00 13.62
N ALA A 123 -14.71 -20.08 13.34
CA ALA A 123 -15.03 -21.10 14.34
C ALA A 123 -13.78 -21.81 14.89
N ALA A 124 -12.71 -21.89 14.08
CA ALA A 124 -11.41 -22.41 14.50
C ALA A 124 -10.53 -21.37 15.22
N GLY A 125 -10.99 -20.13 15.38
CA GLY A 125 -10.23 -19.04 15.98
C GLY A 125 -9.10 -18.50 15.10
N ALA A 126 -9.12 -18.79 13.81
CA ALA A 126 -8.15 -18.32 12.83
C ALA A 126 -8.67 -17.08 12.08
N VAL A 127 -7.80 -16.46 11.28
CA VAL A 127 -8.13 -15.34 10.39
C VAL A 127 -7.82 -15.67 8.93
N LEU A 128 -8.56 -15.06 8.00
CA LEU A 128 -8.38 -15.22 6.56
C LEU A 128 -8.19 -13.87 5.85
N VAL A 129 -7.12 -13.77 5.07
CA VAL A 129 -6.94 -12.73 4.04
C VAL A 129 -7.35 -13.30 2.68
N GLY A 130 -8.13 -12.52 1.92
CA GLY A 130 -8.72 -12.95 0.66
C GLY A 130 -10.17 -13.46 0.81
N PRO A 131 -10.62 -14.43 -0.01
CA PRO A 131 -9.90 -15.02 -1.14
C PRO A 131 -9.66 -14.00 -2.28
N ASN A 132 -9.17 -14.46 -3.43
CA ASN A 132 -8.89 -13.62 -4.59
C ASN A 132 -7.95 -12.45 -4.28
N CYS A 133 -6.82 -12.74 -3.65
CA CYS A 133 -5.85 -11.73 -3.25
C CYS A 133 -4.46 -12.01 -3.81
N LEU A 134 -3.60 -10.98 -3.80
CA LEU A 134 -2.19 -11.10 -4.14
C LEU A 134 -1.36 -11.73 -3.02
N GLY A 135 -1.79 -11.51 -1.77
CA GLY A 135 -1.15 -11.97 -0.54
C GLY A 135 -0.68 -10.84 0.39
N VAL A 136 0.35 -11.13 1.19
CA VAL A 136 0.81 -10.28 2.31
C VAL A 136 2.31 -10.06 2.27
N VAL A 137 2.74 -8.86 2.68
CA VAL A 137 4.16 -8.49 2.76
C VAL A 137 4.44 -7.79 4.07
N ASP A 138 5.59 -8.09 4.67
CA ASP A 138 6.25 -7.29 5.69
C ASP A 138 7.72 -7.11 5.28
N GLY A 139 8.08 -5.87 4.94
CA GLY A 139 9.39 -5.53 4.40
C GLY A 139 10.50 -5.69 5.44
N ALA A 140 10.23 -5.31 6.70
CA ALA A 140 11.21 -5.41 7.78
C ALA A 140 11.37 -6.84 8.30
N ALA A 141 10.32 -7.67 8.17
CA ALA A 141 10.36 -9.09 8.50
C ALA A 141 10.88 -9.96 7.36
N GLU A 142 11.10 -9.43 6.15
CA GLU A 142 11.39 -10.24 4.95
C GLU A 142 10.34 -11.32 4.74
N LEU A 143 9.07 -10.97 4.95
CA LEU A 143 7.92 -11.80 4.61
C LEU A 143 7.41 -11.29 3.26
N GLN A 144 7.73 -11.99 2.18
CA GLN A 144 7.34 -11.61 0.82
C GLN A 144 6.39 -12.67 0.27
N LEU A 145 5.11 -12.59 0.63
CA LEU A 145 4.08 -13.54 0.18
C LEU A 145 3.18 -12.85 -0.84
N ALA A 146 3.78 -12.36 -1.92
CA ALA A 146 3.11 -11.78 -3.08
C ALA A 146 3.64 -12.44 -4.37
N SER A 147 2.99 -12.19 -5.52
CA SER A 147 3.46 -12.75 -6.80
C SER A 147 4.78 -12.15 -7.28
N ASN A 148 5.14 -10.97 -6.79
CA ASN A 148 6.30 -10.19 -7.21
C ASN A 148 7.02 -9.62 -5.98
N PRO A 149 8.36 -9.47 -6.03
CA PRO A 149 9.08 -8.73 -5.02
C PRO A 149 8.57 -7.30 -4.90
N LEU A 150 8.42 -6.81 -3.67
CA LEU A 150 7.99 -5.44 -3.39
C LEU A 150 9.02 -4.72 -2.52
N PRO A 151 9.27 -3.43 -2.78
CA PRO A 151 10.28 -2.67 -2.06
C PRO A 151 9.91 -2.52 -0.59
N ALA A 152 10.91 -2.56 0.30
CA ALA A 152 10.72 -2.32 1.73
C ALA A 152 10.82 -0.82 2.04
N GLY A 153 10.04 -0.35 3.01
CA GLY A 153 10.03 1.06 3.40
C GLY A 153 9.01 1.38 4.50
N PRO A 154 8.64 2.65 4.70
CA PRO A 154 7.81 3.07 5.82
C PRO A 154 6.29 3.11 5.54
N VAL A 155 5.85 2.77 4.31
CA VAL A 155 4.43 2.89 3.92
C VAL A 155 3.67 1.63 4.29
N GLY A 156 2.65 1.73 5.15
CA GLY A 156 1.68 0.65 5.35
C GLY A 156 0.67 0.69 4.21
N PHE A 157 0.32 -0.45 3.61
CA PHE A 157 -0.59 -0.45 2.46
C PHE A 157 -1.66 -1.54 2.54
N VAL A 158 -2.91 -1.14 2.31
CA VAL A 158 -4.04 -2.05 2.21
C VAL A 158 -4.66 -1.89 0.83
N SER A 159 -4.82 -2.98 0.09
CA SER A 159 -5.37 -2.89 -1.27
C SER A 159 -6.37 -4.00 -1.56
N GLN A 160 -7.57 -3.60 -1.99
CA GLN A 160 -8.55 -4.51 -2.55
C GLN A 160 -8.17 -5.03 -3.95
N SER A 161 -7.21 -4.38 -4.63
CA SER A 161 -6.71 -4.78 -5.95
C SER A 161 -5.23 -5.17 -5.90
N GLY A 162 -4.91 -6.39 -6.31
CA GLY A 162 -3.52 -6.83 -6.43
C GLY A 162 -2.70 -5.98 -7.40
N ASN A 163 -3.27 -5.59 -8.54
CA ASN A 163 -2.56 -4.79 -9.54
C ASN A 163 -2.26 -3.37 -9.04
N VAL A 164 -3.18 -2.74 -8.30
CA VAL A 164 -2.92 -1.42 -7.69
C VAL A 164 -1.81 -1.51 -6.64
N LEU A 165 -1.74 -2.62 -5.90
CA LEU A 165 -0.65 -2.86 -4.95
C LEU A 165 0.70 -2.96 -5.66
N LEU A 166 0.78 -3.74 -6.75
CA LEU A 166 2.00 -3.87 -7.57
C LEU A 166 2.42 -2.52 -8.17
N GLU A 167 1.49 -1.80 -8.80
CA GLU A 167 1.75 -0.47 -9.38
C GLU A 167 2.24 0.53 -8.33
N THR A 168 1.59 0.57 -7.17
CA THR A 168 1.99 1.44 -6.06
C THR A 168 3.40 1.10 -5.57
N GLY A 169 3.75 -0.18 -5.53
CA GLY A 169 5.11 -0.64 -5.21
C GLY A 169 6.16 -0.08 -6.17
N LEU A 170 5.92 -0.18 -7.48
CA LEU A 170 6.81 0.38 -8.52
C LEU A 170 6.97 1.90 -8.37
N LEU A 171 5.85 2.60 -8.17
CA LEU A 171 5.88 4.06 -8.00
C LEU A 171 6.60 4.49 -6.72
N LEU A 172 6.51 3.72 -5.63
CA LEU A 172 7.27 4.00 -4.41
C LEU A 172 8.77 3.80 -4.61
N GLU A 173 9.16 2.76 -5.36
CA GLU A 173 10.56 2.45 -5.65
C GLU A 173 11.26 3.59 -6.40
N ASP A 174 10.57 4.25 -7.34
CA ASP A 174 11.06 5.44 -8.06
C ASP A 174 11.48 6.59 -7.12
N PHE A 175 10.98 6.61 -5.88
CA PHE A 175 11.30 7.62 -4.87
C PHE A 175 12.15 7.08 -3.70
N GLY A 176 12.70 5.87 -3.83
CA GLY A 176 13.45 5.22 -2.76
C GLY A 176 12.59 4.88 -1.54
N LEU A 177 11.28 4.73 -1.74
CA LEU A 177 10.31 4.31 -0.73
C LEU A 177 9.86 2.86 -0.98
N GLY A 178 9.09 2.33 -0.04
CA GLY A 178 8.52 1.00 -0.13
C GLY A 178 7.57 0.71 1.03
N PHE A 179 7.19 -0.55 1.15
CA PHE A 179 6.21 -1.01 2.12
C PHE A 179 6.83 -1.45 3.44
N SER A 180 6.19 -1.04 4.54
CA SER A 180 6.44 -1.56 5.88
C SER A 180 5.70 -2.88 6.01
N ARG A 181 4.37 -2.83 5.87
CA ARG A 181 3.49 -3.96 5.64
C ARG A 181 2.56 -3.65 4.47
N ALA A 182 2.31 -4.61 3.60
CA ALA A 182 1.32 -4.49 2.54
C ALA A 182 0.39 -5.71 2.52
N VAL A 183 -0.90 -5.49 2.37
CA VAL A 183 -1.89 -6.57 2.31
C VAL A 183 -2.79 -6.35 1.11
N SER A 184 -2.80 -7.33 0.21
CA SER A 184 -3.90 -7.46 -0.75
C SER A 184 -5.03 -8.22 -0.07
N ILE A 185 -6.17 -7.58 0.10
CA ILE A 185 -7.32 -8.15 0.83
C ILE A 185 -8.31 -8.88 -0.08
N GLY A 186 -8.21 -8.68 -1.41
CA GLY A 186 -9.06 -9.34 -2.39
C GLY A 186 -10.55 -9.09 -2.12
N ASN A 187 -11.32 -10.17 -2.02
CA ASN A 187 -12.76 -10.10 -1.71
C ASN A 187 -13.05 -9.54 -0.31
N GLN A 188 -12.04 -9.45 0.56
CA GLN A 188 -12.16 -8.91 1.91
C GLN A 188 -13.28 -9.64 2.70
N ALA A 189 -13.25 -10.97 2.65
CA ALA A 189 -14.31 -11.82 3.17
C ALA A 189 -14.28 -11.97 4.69
N ASP A 190 -13.09 -11.86 5.29
CA ASP A 190 -12.90 -12.01 6.73
C ASP A 190 -12.09 -10.87 7.37
N VAL A 191 -10.79 -10.77 7.08
CA VAL A 191 -9.98 -9.61 7.47
C VAL A 191 -10.28 -8.47 6.50
N ASP A 192 -10.57 -7.29 7.04
CA ASP A 192 -10.96 -6.13 6.25
C ASP A 192 -10.00 -4.93 6.34
N ALA A 193 -10.23 -3.95 5.46
CA ALA A 193 -9.43 -2.75 5.43
C ALA A 193 -9.50 -1.96 6.74
N THR A 194 -10.62 -1.99 7.44
CA THR A 194 -10.80 -1.31 8.73
C THR A 194 -9.89 -1.91 9.79
N GLU A 195 -9.89 -3.25 9.92
CA GLU A 195 -9.05 -3.97 10.88
C GLU A 195 -7.56 -3.78 10.58
N LEU A 196 -7.19 -3.79 9.29
CA LEU A 196 -5.81 -3.59 8.85
C LEU A 196 -5.32 -2.15 9.03
N VAL A 197 -6.16 -1.14 8.81
CA VAL A 197 -5.81 0.26 9.13
C VAL A 197 -5.51 0.42 10.62
N GLY A 198 -6.31 -0.21 11.49
CA GLY A 198 -6.03 -0.27 12.93
C GLY A 198 -4.68 -0.92 13.24
N ALA A 199 -4.44 -2.12 12.69
CA ALA A 199 -3.19 -2.85 12.90
C ALA A 199 -1.95 -2.10 12.37
N LEU A 200 -2.06 -1.42 11.23
CA LEU A 200 -1.00 -0.56 10.69
C LEU A 200 -0.77 0.68 11.54
N GLY A 201 -1.79 1.19 12.23
CA GLY A 201 -1.67 2.25 13.23
C GLY A 201 -0.75 1.85 14.40
N GLU A 202 -0.86 0.61 14.86
CA GLU A 202 -0.06 0.07 15.96
C GLU A 202 1.36 -0.36 15.54
N HIS A 203 1.57 -0.70 14.26
CA HIS A 203 2.85 -1.22 13.77
C HIS A 203 3.95 -0.14 13.69
N GLU A 204 4.98 -0.21 14.55
CA GLU A 204 6.04 0.81 14.66
C GLU A 204 6.69 1.20 13.32
N GLY A 205 6.97 0.23 12.43
CA GLY A 205 7.62 0.47 11.14
C GLY A 205 6.76 1.25 10.13
N THR A 206 5.44 1.34 10.35
CA THR A 206 4.54 2.10 9.49
C THR A 206 4.51 3.57 9.91
N ARG A 207 4.70 4.48 8.96
CA ARG A 207 4.68 5.94 9.18
C ARG A 207 3.54 6.66 8.45
N VAL A 208 3.10 6.13 7.31
CA VAL A 208 1.94 6.58 6.52
C VAL A 208 1.17 5.35 6.07
N ILE A 209 -0.16 5.42 6.08
CA ILE A 209 -1.04 4.33 5.66
C ILE A 209 -1.71 4.70 4.34
N GLY A 210 -1.40 3.98 3.27
CA GLY A 210 -2.14 4.05 2.01
C GLY A 210 -3.22 2.98 1.95
N VAL A 211 -4.38 3.33 1.40
CA VAL A 211 -5.51 2.42 1.24
C VAL A 211 -6.05 2.53 -0.17
N TYR A 212 -6.15 1.41 -0.88
CA TYR A 212 -7.03 1.27 -2.04
C TYR A 212 -8.22 0.39 -1.66
N CYS A 213 -9.41 0.98 -1.63
CA CYS A 213 -10.63 0.30 -1.22
C CYS A 213 -11.79 0.66 -2.16
N GLU A 214 -12.53 -0.35 -2.61
CA GLU A 214 -13.70 -0.20 -3.48
C GLU A 214 -15.02 -0.33 -2.68
N ASP A 215 -15.00 -1.11 -1.59
CA ASP A 215 -16.12 -1.31 -0.66
C ASP A 215 -15.65 -1.29 0.81
N PHE A 216 -16.16 -0.34 1.59
CA PHE A 216 -15.77 -0.11 2.99
C PHE A 216 -16.47 -1.03 4.00
N ARG A 217 -17.48 -1.82 3.61
CA ARG A 217 -18.35 -2.62 4.50
C ARG A 217 -19.07 -1.77 5.56
N ASP A 218 -18.34 -1.33 6.59
CA ASP A 218 -18.74 -0.34 7.59
C ASP A 218 -17.87 0.92 7.47
N GLY A 219 -18.35 1.89 6.70
CA GLY A 219 -17.64 3.15 6.50
C GLY A 219 -17.46 3.98 7.78
N ARG A 220 -18.33 3.83 8.79
CA ARG A 220 -18.18 4.55 10.06
C ARG A 220 -17.03 3.97 10.87
N ALA A 221 -16.95 2.65 10.93
CA ALA A 221 -15.84 1.96 11.58
C ALA A 221 -14.51 2.27 10.86
N PHE A 222 -14.49 2.30 9.53
CA PHE A 222 -13.31 2.69 8.75
C PHE A 222 -12.81 4.10 9.09
N VAL A 223 -13.71 5.09 9.13
CA VAL A 223 -13.37 6.47 9.50
C VAL A 223 -12.82 6.54 10.92
N GLU A 224 -13.41 5.80 11.86
CA GLU A 224 -12.93 5.77 13.24
C GLU A 224 -11.55 5.11 13.36
N ALA A 225 -11.32 4.01 12.64
CA ALA A 225 -10.01 3.36 12.58
C ALA A 225 -8.95 4.30 12.00
N ALA A 226 -9.25 4.99 10.91
CA ALA A 226 -8.33 5.96 10.31
C ALA A 226 -8.01 7.13 11.26
N ARG A 227 -9.03 7.64 11.97
CA ARG A 227 -8.87 8.73 12.95
C ARG A 227 -8.02 8.33 14.16
N THR A 228 -8.09 7.07 14.56
CA THR A 228 -7.42 6.55 15.77
C THR A 228 -6.09 5.86 15.49
N ALA A 229 -5.74 5.63 14.21
CA ALA A 229 -4.49 4.98 13.79
C ALA A 229 -3.22 5.74 14.21
N GLY A 230 -3.32 7.02 14.61
CA GLY A 230 -2.18 7.84 15.02
C GLY A 230 -1.19 8.17 13.89
N LYS A 231 -1.55 7.83 12.64
CA LYS A 231 -0.73 7.98 11.43
C LYS A 231 -1.58 8.55 10.30
N PRO A 232 -1.00 9.36 9.39
CA PRO A 232 -1.73 9.84 8.23
C PRO A 232 -2.27 8.70 7.37
N VAL A 233 -3.54 8.81 6.97
CA VAL A 233 -4.20 7.86 6.07
C VAL A 233 -4.46 8.53 4.73
N VAL A 234 -4.01 7.91 3.64
CA VAL A 234 -4.24 8.32 2.26
C VAL A 234 -5.13 7.28 1.59
N LEU A 235 -6.30 7.70 1.12
CA LEU A 235 -7.30 6.82 0.51
C LEU A 235 -7.39 7.09 -0.99
N LEU A 236 -7.23 6.03 -1.77
CA LEU A 236 -7.63 5.94 -3.17
C LEU A 236 -8.88 5.05 -3.26
N THR A 237 -9.95 5.57 -3.86
CA THR A 237 -11.17 4.80 -4.10
C THR A 237 -11.72 5.07 -5.49
N VAL A 238 -12.48 4.11 -6.01
CA VAL A 238 -13.25 4.23 -7.24
C VAL A 238 -14.69 4.65 -6.95
N GLY A 239 -15.51 4.80 -8.00
CA GLY A 239 -16.94 5.13 -7.86
C GLY A 239 -17.30 6.62 -8.00
N ARG A 240 -16.34 7.47 -8.38
CA ARG A 240 -16.59 8.91 -8.60
C ARG A 240 -17.57 9.22 -9.74
N THR A 241 -17.58 8.37 -10.76
CA THR A 241 -18.44 8.55 -11.95
C THR A 241 -19.37 7.35 -12.10
N ALA A 242 -20.48 7.53 -12.83
CA ALA A 242 -21.36 6.41 -13.14
C ALA A 242 -20.64 5.26 -13.86
N ALA A 243 -19.62 5.58 -14.67
CA ALA A 243 -18.77 4.58 -15.32
C ALA A 243 -17.87 3.84 -14.32
N GLY A 244 -17.17 4.57 -13.44
CA GLY A 244 -16.35 3.96 -12.38
C GLY A 244 -17.17 3.10 -11.42
N SER A 245 -18.36 3.57 -11.03
CA SER A 245 -19.29 2.82 -10.18
C SER A 245 -19.86 1.57 -10.86
N ARG A 246 -20.01 1.56 -12.19
CA ARG A 246 -20.36 0.32 -12.92
C ARG A 246 -19.18 -0.65 -12.95
N ALA A 247 -17.98 -0.17 -13.26
CA ALA A 247 -16.79 -1.00 -13.33
C ALA A 247 -16.49 -1.70 -11.98
N ALA A 248 -16.50 -0.95 -10.89
CA ALA A 248 -16.29 -1.49 -9.54
C ALA A 248 -17.36 -2.51 -9.15
N ARG A 249 -18.64 -2.23 -9.43
CA ARG A 249 -19.74 -3.18 -9.21
C ARG A 249 -19.57 -4.49 -9.97
N SER A 250 -19.12 -4.42 -11.22
CA SER A 250 -18.87 -5.63 -12.02
C SER A 250 -17.64 -6.41 -11.55
N HIS A 251 -16.71 -5.76 -10.86
CA HIS A 251 -15.48 -6.37 -10.36
C HIS A 251 -15.67 -7.04 -8.99
N THR A 252 -16.35 -6.38 -8.04
CA THR A 252 -16.49 -6.86 -6.66
C THR A 252 -17.90 -7.37 -6.32
N GLY A 253 -18.89 -7.10 -7.16
CA GLY A 253 -20.31 -7.35 -6.86
C GLY A 253 -20.92 -6.38 -5.84
N ALA A 254 -20.13 -5.52 -5.19
CA ALA A 254 -20.57 -4.62 -4.13
C ALA A 254 -21.04 -3.26 -4.66
N LEU A 255 -22.01 -2.65 -3.96
CA LEU A 255 -22.48 -1.29 -4.28
C LEU A 255 -21.41 -0.27 -3.91
N THR A 256 -21.02 0.58 -4.86
CA THR A 256 -20.11 1.70 -4.57
C THR A 256 -20.80 2.80 -3.78
N SER A 257 -20.08 3.36 -2.81
CA SER A 257 -20.53 4.52 -2.05
C SER A 257 -20.53 5.77 -2.93
N GLY A 258 -21.49 6.68 -2.68
CA GLY A 258 -21.53 7.98 -3.37
C GLY A 258 -20.31 8.83 -3.02
N ARG A 259 -19.69 9.49 -4.01
CA ARG A 259 -18.45 10.26 -3.83
C ARG A 259 -18.57 11.34 -2.75
N GLU A 260 -19.69 12.07 -2.70
CA GLU A 260 -19.91 13.12 -1.70
C GLU A 260 -19.88 12.58 -0.26
N ALA A 261 -20.43 11.37 -0.05
CA ALA A 261 -20.41 10.71 1.24
C ALA A 261 -18.99 10.29 1.63
N VAL A 262 -18.21 9.74 0.67
CA VAL A 262 -16.80 9.41 0.89
C VAL A 262 -15.99 10.66 1.22
N GLU A 263 -16.16 11.75 0.47
CA GLU A 263 -15.45 13.01 0.72
C GLU A 263 -15.80 13.60 2.10
N ALA A 264 -17.07 13.57 2.50
CA ALA A 264 -17.49 14.02 3.82
C ALA A 264 -16.90 13.13 4.93
N ALA A 265 -16.91 11.82 4.73
CA ALA A 265 -16.29 10.85 5.64
C ALA A 265 -14.78 11.07 5.78
N CYS A 266 -14.07 11.28 4.67
CA CYS A 266 -12.64 11.57 4.67
C CYS A 266 -12.33 12.86 5.44
N ARG A 267 -13.09 13.94 5.19
CA ARG A 267 -12.93 15.19 5.96
C ARG A 267 -13.15 15.00 7.45
N ALA A 268 -14.15 14.20 7.84
CA ALA A 268 -14.44 13.90 9.24
C ALA A 268 -13.36 13.02 9.90
N GLY A 269 -12.73 12.12 9.14
CA GLY A 269 -11.69 11.21 9.59
C GLY A 269 -10.26 11.75 9.50
N GLY A 270 -10.06 12.92 8.89
CA GLY A 270 -8.71 13.43 8.58
C GLY A 270 -7.98 12.61 7.52
N ILE A 271 -8.73 11.99 6.60
CA ILE A 271 -8.20 11.11 5.55
C ILE A 271 -7.90 11.94 4.30
N HIS A 272 -6.70 11.77 3.73
CA HIS A 272 -6.30 12.38 2.46
C HIS A 272 -6.87 11.57 1.29
N LEU A 273 -7.95 12.05 0.70
CA LEU A 273 -8.54 11.42 -0.48
C LEU A 273 -7.79 11.84 -1.76
N VAL A 274 -7.35 10.87 -2.55
CA VAL A 274 -6.64 11.05 -3.82
C VAL A 274 -7.34 10.32 -4.96
N ASP A 275 -7.00 10.64 -6.20
CA ASP A 275 -7.68 10.13 -7.39
C ASP A 275 -6.84 9.16 -8.23
N THR A 276 -5.52 9.08 -8.00
CA THR A 276 -4.63 8.17 -8.74
C THR A 276 -3.59 7.49 -7.83
N PRO A 277 -3.03 6.33 -8.24
CA PRO A 277 -1.89 5.73 -7.54
C PRO A 277 -0.69 6.69 -7.43
N ARG A 278 -0.46 7.50 -8.47
CA ARG A 278 0.59 8.51 -8.46
C ARG A 278 0.37 9.57 -7.38
N GLU A 279 -0.85 10.11 -7.27
CA GLU A 279 -1.20 11.06 -6.22
C GLU A 279 -1.10 10.44 -4.82
N LEU A 280 -1.42 9.15 -4.67
CA LEU A 280 -1.22 8.42 -3.41
C LEU A 280 0.26 8.43 -3.00
N VAL A 281 1.15 8.13 -3.95
CA VAL A 281 2.60 8.13 -3.71
C VAL A 281 3.16 9.55 -3.51
N ASP A 282 2.69 10.54 -4.25
CA ASP A 282 3.08 11.95 -4.05
C ASP A 282 2.64 12.45 -2.65
N ALA A 283 1.43 12.09 -2.20
CA ALA A 283 0.96 12.39 -0.85
C ALA A 283 1.79 11.67 0.22
N ALA A 284 2.11 10.39 0.02
CA ALA A 284 2.96 9.64 0.95
C ALA A 284 4.35 10.28 1.09
N GLN A 285 4.97 10.71 -0.01
CA GLN A 285 6.25 11.45 0.03
C GLN A 285 6.14 12.73 0.85
N ALA A 286 5.12 13.56 0.61
CA ALA A 286 4.91 14.80 1.33
C ALA A 286 4.67 14.58 2.84
N LEU A 287 3.96 13.50 3.20
CA LEU A 287 3.68 13.13 4.59
C LEU A 287 4.89 12.50 5.30
N LEU A 288 5.82 11.90 4.55
CA LEU A 288 7.08 11.34 5.06
C LEU A 288 8.22 12.36 5.10
N ALA A 289 8.03 13.53 4.49
CA ALA A 289 9.04 14.57 4.45
C ALA A 289 9.46 14.96 5.89
N PRO A 290 10.78 15.12 6.16
CA PRO A 290 11.27 15.44 7.50
C PRO A 290 10.85 16.84 7.98
N HIS A 291 10.48 17.72 7.04
CA HIS A 291 10.06 19.08 7.31
C HIS A 291 8.70 19.33 6.67
N HIS A 292 7.74 19.81 7.46
CA HIS A 292 6.44 20.22 6.98
C HIS A 292 6.34 21.74 6.87
N PRO A 293 5.65 22.26 5.85
CA PRO A 293 5.42 23.69 5.72
C PRO A 293 4.61 24.21 6.91
N ARG A 294 5.01 25.36 7.47
CA ARG A 294 4.31 26.03 8.58
C ARG A 294 3.10 26.85 8.14
N GLY A 295 2.92 27.01 6.83
CA GLY A 295 1.89 27.86 6.25
C GLY A 295 1.72 27.59 4.76
N ARG A 296 1.05 28.51 4.07
CA ARG A 296 0.68 28.37 2.65
C ARG A 296 1.54 29.20 1.72
N ARG A 297 2.60 29.86 2.23
CA ARG A 297 3.51 30.70 1.45
C ARG A 297 4.60 29.84 0.83
N VAL A 298 4.80 29.98 -0.48
CA VAL A 298 5.81 29.23 -1.25
C VAL A 298 6.62 30.19 -2.10
N ALA A 299 7.94 29.99 -2.10
CA ALA A 299 8.84 30.56 -3.10
C ALA A 299 9.05 29.53 -4.22
N VAL A 300 8.84 29.92 -5.46
CA VAL A 300 9.14 29.09 -6.63
C VAL A 300 10.51 29.48 -7.16
N VAL A 301 11.35 28.47 -7.42
CA VAL A 301 12.66 28.63 -8.03
C VAL A 301 12.69 27.82 -9.31
N SER A 302 13.01 28.44 -10.44
CA SER A 302 13.05 27.77 -11.74
C SER A 302 14.22 28.23 -12.60
N ASP A 303 14.70 27.35 -13.47
CA ASP A 303 15.61 27.70 -14.55
C ASP A 303 14.82 27.90 -15.85
N GLY A 304 14.23 29.09 -15.98
CA GLY A 304 13.33 29.46 -17.07
C GLY A 304 11.95 29.88 -16.59
N GLY A 305 11.60 31.14 -16.86
CA GLY A 305 10.35 31.76 -16.41
C GLY A 305 9.06 31.06 -16.87
N GLY A 306 9.10 30.29 -17.96
CA GLY A 306 7.94 29.49 -18.39
C GLY A 306 7.53 28.42 -17.37
N TYR A 307 8.50 27.70 -16.80
CA TYR A 307 8.23 26.71 -15.75
C TYR A 307 7.82 27.39 -14.44
N GLY A 308 8.45 28.51 -14.10
CA GLY A 308 8.07 29.32 -12.94
C GLY A 308 6.63 29.83 -13.02
N ALA A 309 6.19 30.28 -14.20
CA ALA A 309 4.81 30.73 -14.44
C ALA A 309 3.80 29.57 -14.32
N ILE A 310 4.06 28.42 -14.95
CA ILE A 310 3.19 27.24 -14.86
C ILE A 310 3.04 26.79 -13.40
N ALA A 311 4.15 26.72 -12.66
CA ALA A 311 4.13 26.36 -11.24
C ALA A 311 3.32 27.39 -10.43
N SER A 312 3.53 28.68 -10.67
CA SER A 312 2.83 29.77 -9.98
C SER A 312 1.31 29.71 -10.20
N ASP A 313 0.86 29.50 -11.44
CA ASP A 313 -0.56 29.36 -11.76
C ASP A 313 -1.20 28.14 -11.09
N LEU A 314 -0.52 26.99 -11.13
CA LEU A 314 -1.01 25.75 -10.52
C LEU A 314 -1.07 25.81 -8.99
N LEU A 315 -0.13 26.52 -8.35
CA LEU A 315 -0.09 26.74 -6.91
C LEU A 315 -1.16 27.77 -6.49
N GLY A 316 -1.20 28.92 -7.16
CA GLY A 316 -2.18 29.98 -6.92
C GLY A 316 -3.61 29.49 -7.10
N GLY A 317 -3.89 28.70 -8.13
CA GLY A 317 -5.20 28.06 -8.36
C GLY A 317 -5.65 27.09 -7.25
N ARG A 318 -4.72 26.63 -6.40
CA ARG A 318 -4.99 25.80 -5.21
C ARG A 318 -4.96 26.61 -3.90
N GLY A 319 -4.91 27.93 -3.99
CA GLY A 319 -4.85 28.85 -2.87
C GLY A 319 -3.54 28.79 -2.10
N ILE A 320 -2.44 28.37 -2.74
CA ILE A 320 -1.09 28.52 -2.21
C ILE A 320 -0.63 29.95 -2.55
N GLU A 321 -0.03 30.63 -1.58
CA GLU A 321 0.37 32.02 -1.69
C GLU A 321 1.81 32.10 -2.19
N LEU A 322 2.04 32.93 -3.22
CA LEU A 322 3.38 33.25 -3.72
C LEU A 322 3.65 34.74 -3.44
N PRO A 323 3.96 35.10 -2.18
CA PRO A 323 4.21 36.48 -1.85
C PRO A 323 5.44 36.98 -2.62
N VAL A 324 5.42 38.27 -2.95
CA VAL A 324 6.63 38.97 -3.38
C VAL A 324 7.62 38.93 -2.24
N LEU A 325 8.84 38.46 -2.51
CA LEU A 325 9.90 38.34 -1.51
C LEU A 325 10.27 39.71 -0.96
N ALA A 326 10.66 39.77 0.30
CA ALA A 326 11.14 40.99 0.94
C ALA A 326 12.43 41.49 0.26
N GLU A 327 12.61 42.81 0.21
CA GLU A 327 13.77 43.42 -0.44
C GLU A 327 15.14 42.87 0.04
N PRO A 328 15.36 42.56 1.34
CA PRO A 328 16.60 41.93 1.77
C PRO A 328 16.87 40.58 1.07
N THR A 329 15.85 39.75 0.92
CA THR A 329 15.91 38.46 0.24
C THR A 329 16.18 38.65 -1.25
N GLN A 330 15.47 39.58 -1.89
CA GLN A 330 15.71 39.92 -3.31
C GLN A 330 17.12 40.44 -3.54
N ALA A 331 17.64 41.29 -2.64
CA ALA A 331 18.98 41.84 -2.72
C ALA A 331 20.05 40.75 -2.62
N GLY A 332 19.92 39.83 -1.66
CA GLY A 332 20.82 38.67 -1.55
C GLY A 332 20.80 37.79 -2.79
N LEU A 333 19.62 37.56 -3.39
CA LEU A 333 19.51 36.81 -4.64
C LEU A 333 20.19 37.54 -5.81
N ARG A 334 20.09 38.88 -5.90
CA ARG A 334 20.76 39.68 -6.94
C ARG A 334 22.30 39.61 -6.86
N GLU A 335 22.86 39.31 -5.70
CA GLU A 335 24.31 39.07 -5.55
C GLU A 335 24.73 37.68 -6.02
N LEU A 336 23.81 36.71 -5.97
CA LEU A 336 24.06 35.31 -6.32
C LEU A 336 23.78 34.98 -7.79
N LEU A 337 22.97 35.81 -8.46
CA LEU A 337 22.38 35.54 -9.77
C LEU A 337 22.75 36.63 -10.80
N PRO A 338 22.74 36.29 -12.10
CA PRO A 338 23.03 37.27 -13.14
C PRO A 338 21.95 38.37 -13.19
N PRO A 339 22.26 39.55 -13.76
CA PRO A 339 21.29 40.65 -13.89
C PRO A 339 20.04 40.33 -14.71
N THR A 340 20.05 39.24 -15.48
CA THR A 340 18.92 38.75 -16.27
C THR A 340 17.92 37.91 -15.45
N ALA A 341 18.29 37.52 -14.22
CA ALA A 341 17.43 36.76 -13.32
C ALA A 341 16.29 37.60 -12.74
N THR A 342 15.18 36.94 -12.40
CA THR A 342 14.08 37.55 -11.64
C THR A 342 14.18 37.11 -10.18
N THR A 343 14.08 38.05 -9.22
CA THR A 343 14.27 37.78 -7.78
C THR A 343 13.05 38.01 -6.91
N ALA A 344 11.88 38.27 -7.49
CA ALA A 344 10.68 38.69 -6.75
C ALA A 344 9.78 37.54 -6.23
N ASN A 345 9.86 36.32 -6.81
CA ASN A 345 8.91 35.18 -6.71
C ASN A 345 7.85 35.18 -7.83
N PRO A 346 7.92 34.23 -8.79
CA PRO A 346 8.94 33.18 -8.91
C PRO A 346 10.35 33.75 -9.11
N VAL A 347 11.34 33.07 -8.54
CA VAL A 347 12.76 33.33 -8.77
C VAL A 347 13.17 32.57 -10.02
N ASP A 348 13.43 33.30 -11.10
CA ASP A 348 13.95 32.74 -12.36
C ASP A 348 15.46 32.93 -12.40
N LEU A 349 16.21 31.82 -12.42
CA LEU A 349 17.67 31.83 -12.47
C LEU A 349 18.20 32.31 -13.82
N ALA A 350 17.37 32.35 -14.86
CA ALA A 350 17.73 32.84 -16.20
C ALA A 350 19.04 32.23 -16.75
N GLY A 351 19.21 30.91 -16.65
CA GLY A 351 20.40 30.20 -17.14
C GLY A 351 21.64 30.34 -16.24
N ALA A 352 21.51 30.87 -15.02
CA ALA A 352 22.63 30.98 -14.07
C ALA A 352 23.35 29.64 -13.84
N GLY A 353 22.62 28.52 -13.95
CA GLY A 353 23.17 27.17 -13.84
C GLY A 353 24.22 26.82 -14.90
N GLU A 354 24.13 27.41 -16.10
CA GLU A 354 25.09 27.19 -17.19
C GLU A 354 26.45 27.84 -16.90
N GLN A 355 26.44 28.93 -16.13
CA GLN A 355 27.63 29.67 -15.73
C GLN A 355 28.20 29.15 -14.41
N ASP A 356 27.31 28.82 -13.47
CA ASP A 356 27.66 28.25 -12.17
C ASP A 356 26.53 27.33 -11.68
N VAL A 357 26.81 26.02 -11.71
CA VAL A 357 25.91 24.95 -11.24
C VAL A 357 25.52 25.13 -9.77
N PHE A 358 26.35 25.78 -8.94
CA PHE A 358 26.06 26.00 -7.53
C PHE A 358 25.06 27.14 -7.28
N SER A 359 24.69 27.91 -8.30
CA SER A 359 23.66 28.96 -8.20
C SER A 359 22.33 28.41 -7.65
N PHE A 360 21.89 27.23 -8.10
CA PHE A 360 20.70 26.56 -7.58
C PHE A 360 20.78 26.34 -6.06
N ALA A 361 21.88 25.76 -5.59
CA ALA A 361 22.06 25.44 -4.18
C ALA A 361 22.11 26.70 -3.30
N ARG A 362 22.82 27.75 -3.76
CA ARG A 362 22.94 29.02 -3.02
C ARG A 362 21.61 29.77 -2.98
N SER A 363 20.91 29.90 -4.11
CA SER A 363 19.61 30.58 -4.17
C SER A 363 18.55 29.85 -3.37
N THR A 364 18.52 28.52 -3.43
CA THR A 364 17.60 27.71 -2.61
C THR A 364 17.88 27.90 -1.12
N ARG A 365 19.16 27.91 -0.71
CA ARG A 365 19.53 28.17 0.68
C ARG A 365 19.12 29.56 1.14
N ALA A 366 19.39 30.60 0.33
CA ALA A 366 19.00 31.97 0.63
C ALA A 366 17.47 32.09 0.86
N LEU A 367 16.67 31.37 0.08
CA LEU A 367 15.21 31.33 0.26
C LEU A 367 14.76 30.54 1.49
N LEU A 368 15.42 29.42 1.81
CA LEU A 368 15.12 28.63 3.01
C LEU A 368 15.51 29.34 4.31
N GLU A 369 16.51 30.22 4.27
CA GLU A 369 16.98 31.05 5.39
C GLU A 369 16.17 32.35 5.54
N ALA A 370 15.34 32.69 4.56
CA ALA A 370 14.54 33.91 4.56
C ALA A 370 13.41 33.82 5.61
N GLU A 371 13.14 34.93 6.31
CA GLU A 371 12.11 34.99 7.36
C GLU A 371 10.69 35.29 6.82
N ASP A 372 10.59 35.69 5.54
CA ASP A 372 9.40 36.27 4.92
C ASP A 372 8.33 35.31 4.41
#